data_AF-A0A7J4JLZ1-F1
#
_entry.id   AF-A0A7J4JLZ1-F1
#
_cell.length_a   1.000
_cell.length_b   1.000
_cell.length_c   1.000
_cell.angle_alpha   90.00
_cell.angle_beta   90.00
_cell.angle_gamma   90.00
#
_symmetry.space_group_name_H-M   'P 1'
#
loop_
_entity.id
_entity.type
_entity.pdbx_description
1 polymer ?
#
loop_
_entity_poly.entity_id
_entity_poly.type
_entity_poly.pdbx_seq_one_letter_code
_entity_poly.pdbx_strand_id
1 'polypeptide(L)'
;MVKLTEGSLYYLVLAGLLLLNISIFLPPFLIFAGNEGAAALLYNLHNYDHQWIYRSQCVFKNPSGNLLLDDCIIQRKEAEANISTLYTTNGNPKYAGIFTTYPQSQIGSNKAEKVFRNGMVGYKFANDTRDYAIYLPWMLAMFAYPFVFGKGRKEMPHWAWFAVALIPLAIDGFTQLLAGMLGSPVYYWLYYPFSLQESTNLIRWVTGAIAGAALGVYTVPMLNGFSGNKKGGR
;
A
#
# COMPACT_ATOMS: atom_id res chain seq x y z
N MET A 1 -23.37 24.99 3.01
CA MET A 1 -22.82 23.99 3.96
C MET A 1 -23.67 22.73 3.88
N VAL A 2 -23.17 21.67 3.23
CA VAL A 2 -23.93 20.42 3.00
C VAL A 2 -24.02 19.66 4.32
N LYS A 3 -25.25 19.41 4.82
CA LYS A 3 -25.47 18.56 5.99
C LYS A 3 -25.48 17.10 5.55
N LEU A 4 -24.43 16.36 5.86
CA LEU A 4 -24.39 14.91 5.66
C LEU A 4 -25.20 14.23 6.77
N THR A 5 -26.09 13.30 6.43
CA THR A 5 -26.80 12.47 7.42
C THR A 5 -25.88 11.38 7.96
N GLU A 6 -26.21 10.76 9.11
CA GLU A 6 -25.36 9.74 9.76
C GLU A 6 -24.93 8.61 8.80
N GLY A 7 -25.84 8.16 7.93
CA GLY A 7 -25.50 7.17 6.91
C GLY A 7 -24.63 7.73 5.77
N SER A 8 -24.83 8.99 5.38
CA SER A 8 -24.14 9.59 4.24
C SER A 8 -22.63 9.64 4.43
N LEU A 9 -22.12 9.98 5.62
CA LEU A 9 -20.68 10.08 5.87
C LEU A 9 -20.00 8.69 5.82
N TYR A 10 -20.62 7.67 6.41
CA TYR A 10 -20.13 6.29 6.34
C TYR A 10 -19.99 5.82 4.89
N TYR A 11 -21.03 5.99 4.07
CA TYR A 11 -20.99 5.56 2.68
C TYR A 11 -20.00 6.39 1.84
N LEU A 12 -19.83 7.67 2.14
CA LEU A 12 -18.83 8.51 1.47
C LEU A 12 -17.41 8.04 1.76
N VAL A 13 -17.08 7.74 3.03
CA VAL A 13 -15.76 7.20 3.38
C VAL A 13 -15.54 5.84 2.75
N LEU A 14 -16.55 4.95 2.80
CA LEU A 14 -16.46 3.63 2.19
C LEU A 14 -16.28 3.70 0.66
N ALA A 15 -17.02 4.59 -0.01
CA ALA A 15 -16.87 4.85 -1.44
C ALA A 15 -15.49 5.43 -1.77
N GLY A 16 -14.99 6.35 -0.95
CA GLY A 16 -13.63 6.89 -1.09
C GLY A 16 -12.56 5.81 -0.97
N LEU A 17 -12.67 4.92 0.03
CA LEU A 17 -11.77 3.78 0.19
C LEU A 17 -11.89 2.78 -0.97
N LEU A 18 -13.09 2.54 -1.50
CA LEU A 18 -13.28 1.71 -2.68
C LEU A 18 -12.58 2.29 -3.91
N LEU A 19 -12.79 3.59 -4.17
CA LEU A 19 -12.13 4.29 -5.29
C LEU A 19 -10.61 4.30 -5.14
N LEU A 20 -10.10 4.49 -3.92
CA LEU A 20 -8.67 4.42 -3.61
C LEU A 20 -8.10 3.02 -3.90
N ASN A 21 -8.77 1.95 -3.46
CA ASN A 21 -8.32 0.59 -3.73
C ASN A 21 -8.38 0.27 -5.23
N ILE A 22 -9.43 0.71 -5.93
CA ILE A 22 -9.52 0.58 -7.39
C ILE A 22 -8.34 1.28 -8.06
N SER A 23 -8.01 2.52 -7.68
CA SER A 23 -6.91 3.26 -8.31
C SER A 23 -5.55 2.60 -8.08
N ILE A 24 -5.37 1.85 -6.98
CA ILE A 24 -4.14 1.12 -6.67
C ILE A 24 -4.01 -0.20 -7.43
N PHE A 25 -5.07 -1.02 -7.43
CA PHE A 25 -5.01 -2.41 -7.93
C PHE A 25 -5.31 -2.55 -9.41
N LEU A 26 -6.14 -1.67 -9.98
CA LEU A 26 -6.56 -1.73 -11.38
C LEU A 26 -5.46 -1.48 -12.44
N PRO A 27 -4.43 -0.64 -12.20
CA PRO A 27 -3.50 -0.24 -13.26
C PRO A 27 -2.78 -1.40 -13.98
N PRO A 28 -2.21 -2.43 -13.31
CA PRO A 28 -1.62 -3.57 -14.00
C PRO A 28 -2.57 -4.28 -14.96
N PHE A 29 -3.84 -4.44 -14.56
CA PHE A 29 -4.85 -5.11 -15.38
C PHE A 29 -5.25 -4.27 -16.60
N LEU A 30 -5.30 -2.94 -16.45
CA LEU A 30 -5.54 -2.05 -17.58
C LEU A 30 -4.42 -2.14 -18.62
N ILE A 31 -3.16 -2.23 -18.17
CA ILE A 31 -2.03 -2.44 -19.09
C ILE A 31 -2.17 -3.78 -19.81
N PHE A 32 -2.47 -4.86 -19.10
CA PHE A 32 -2.68 -6.18 -19.73
C PHE A 32 -3.88 -6.20 -20.70
N ALA A 33 -4.87 -5.33 -20.49
CA ALA A 33 -6.01 -5.13 -21.38
C ALA A 33 -5.73 -4.15 -22.54
N GLY A 34 -4.52 -3.59 -22.64
CA GLY A 34 -4.13 -2.64 -23.69
C GLY A 34 -4.57 -1.19 -23.46
N ASN A 35 -5.11 -0.86 -22.27
CA ASN A 35 -5.54 0.49 -21.91
C ASN A 35 -4.48 1.25 -21.10
N GLU A 36 -3.36 1.55 -21.77
CA GLU A 36 -2.23 2.24 -21.15
C GLU A 36 -2.56 3.66 -20.68
N GLY A 37 -3.44 4.38 -21.40
CA GLY A 37 -3.82 5.75 -21.04
C GLY A 37 -4.55 5.82 -19.69
N ALA A 38 -5.51 4.92 -19.46
CA ALA A 38 -6.21 4.84 -18.18
C ALA A 38 -5.27 4.34 -17.06
N ALA A 39 -4.39 3.38 -17.35
CA ALA A 39 -3.40 2.93 -16.38
C ALA A 39 -2.47 4.09 -15.94
N ALA A 40 -1.95 4.86 -16.90
CA ALA A 40 -1.09 6.00 -16.65
C ALA A 40 -1.79 7.06 -15.78
N LEU A 41 -3.06 7.36 -16.06
CA LEU A 41 -3.86 8.26 -15.23
C LEU A 41 -3.89 7.78 -13.77
N LEU A 42 -4.21 6.51 -13.54
CA LEU A 42 -4.32 5.95 -12.20
C LEU A 42 -2.97 5.92 -11.46
N TYR A 43 -1.89 5.49 -12.11
CA TYR A 43 -0.54 5.56 -11.52
C TYR A 43 -0.19 6.99 -11.08
N ASN A 44 -0.58 7.99 -11.87
CA ASN A 44 -0.29 9.39 -11.59
C ASN A 44 -1.15 9.99 -10.46
N LEU A 45 -2.23 9.34 -10.01
CA LEU A 45 -2.97 9.78 -8.82
C LEU A 45 -2.17 9.55 -7.54
N HIS A 46 -1.21 8.62 -7.56
CA HIS A 46 -0.45 8.18 -6.38
C HIS A 46 0.93 8.85 -6.24
N ASN A 47 1.08 10.05 -6.83
CA ASN A 47 2.33 10.81 -6.88
C ASN A 47 2.91 11.26 -5.53
N TYR A 48 2.17 11.06 -4.44
CA TYR A 48 2.54 11.47 -3.08
C TYR A 48 3.26 10.37 -2.29
N ASP A 49 3.22 9.12 -2.77
CA ASP A 49 3.92 8.00 -2.15
C ASP A 49 5.31 7.85 -2.77
N HIS A 50 6.28 7.48 -1.93
CA HIS A 50 7.58 7.05 -2.44
C HIS A 50 7.41 5.56 -2.73
N GLN A 51 7.11 5.22 -3.99
CA GLN A 51 6.68 3.86 -4.38
C GLN A 51 7.89 2.97 -4.70
N TRP A 52 8.54 2.38 -3.68
CA TRP A 52 9.82 1.70 -3.88
C TRP A 52 9.58 0.29 -4.43
N ILE A 53 10.18 -0.01 -5.59
CA ILE A 53 9.89 -1.27 -6.29
C ILE A 53 10.15 -2.54 -5.47
N TYR A 54 11.16 -2.53 -4.59
CA TYR A 54 11.48 -3.67 -3.74
C TYR A 54 10.51 -3.85 -2.55
N ARG A 55 9.66 -2.86 -2.27
CA ARG A 55 8.57 -2.91 -1.27
C ARG A 55 7.22 -3.18 -1.91
N SER A 56 7.19 -3.41 -3.21
CA SER A 56 5.99 -3.51 -4.01
C SER A 56 5.77 -4.93 -4.55
N GLN A 57 4.50 -5.25 -4.78
CA GLN A 57 4.09 -6.44 -5.51
C GLN A 57 3.67 -6.08 -6.93
N CYS A 58 3.83 -7.06 -7.81
CA CYS A 58 3.58 -6.96 -9.23
C CYS A 58 2.57 -8.03 -9.65
N VAL A 59 1.70 -7.68 -10.59
CA VAL A 59 0.92 -8.68 -11.33
C VAL A 59 1.75 -9.10 -12.53
N PHE A 60 2.21 -10.34 -12.53
CA PHE A 60 2.96 -10.97 -13.60
C PHE A 60 2.03 -11.75 -14.53
N LYS A 61 2.37 -11.77 -15.82
CA LYS A 61 1.81 -12.69 -16.81
C LYS A 61 2.88 -13.70 -17.18
N ASN A 62 2.59 -14.97 -16.96
CA ASN A 62 3.51 -16.06 -17.30
C ASN A 62 3.46 -16.38 -18.81
N PRO A 63 4.41 -17.17 -19.34
CA PRO A 63 4.42 -17.54 -20.76
C PRO A 63 3.15 -18.26 -21.24
N SER A 64 2.45 -18.96 -20.33
CA SER A 64 1.16 -19.61 -20.62
C SER A 64 -0.03 -18.64 -20.65
N GLY A 65 0.20 -17.35 -20.34
CA GLY A 65 -0.82 -16.31 -20.33
C GLY A 65 -1.56 -16.12 -18.99
N ASN A 66 -1.25 -16.90 -17.95
CA ASN A 66 -1.88 -16.80 -16.64
C ASN A 66 -1.32 -15.61 -15.86
N LEU A 67 -2.18 -14.95 -15.08
CA LEU A 67 -1.80 -13.88 -14.17
C LEU A 67 -1.41 -14.44 -12.80
N LEU A 68 -0.33 -13.90 -12.23
CA LEU A 68 0.26 -14.29 -10.96
C LEU A 68 0.56 -13.03 -10.16
N LEU A 69 0.31 -13.07 -8.86
CA LEU A 69 0.74 -12.01 -7.94
C LEU A 69 2.03 -12.47 -7.26
N ASP A 70 3.08 -11.66 -7.35
CA ASP A 70 4.36 -11.95 -6.71
C ASP A 70 5.10 -10.65 -6.39
N ASP A 71 6.16 -10.74 -5.59
CA ASP A 71 7.04 -9.62 -5.30
C ASP A 71 7.66 -9.11 -6.60
N CYS A 72 7.69 -7.80 -6.81
CA CYS A 72 8.30 -7.23 -8.02
C CYS A 72 9.78 -7.60 -8.10
N ILE A 73 10.49 -7.50 -6.97
CA ILE A 73 11.89 -7.90 -6.83
C ILE A 73 11.98 -8.95 -5.73
N ILE A 74 12.62 -10.08 -6.05
CA ILE A 74 12.90 -11.12 -5.05
C ILE A 74 14.09 -10.64 -4.22
N GLN A 75 13.90 -10.52 -2.90
CA GLN A 75 14.97 -10.15 -1.99
C GLN A 75 16.17 -11.10 -2.14
N ARG A 76 17.38 -10.53 -2.18
CA ARG A 76 18.66 -11.24 -2.39
C ARG A 76 18.86 -11.82 -3.80
N LYS A 77 17.95 -11.54 -4.73
CA LYS A 77 17.99 -11.93 -6.14
C LYS A 77 17.69 -10.74 -7.05
N GLU A 78 18.13 -9.56 -6.62
CA GLU A 78 17.90 -8.28 -7.27
C GLU A 78 18.38 -8.27 -8.73
N ALA A 79 19.52 -8.90 -8.99
CA ALA A 79 20.12 -8.98 -10.32
C ALA A 79 19.32 -9.83 -11.34
N GLU A 80 18.32 -10.59 -10.90
CA GLU A 80 17.46 -11.41 -11.77
C GLU A 80 16.32 -10.60 -12.42
N ALA A 81 16.08 -9.36 -11.98
CA ALA A 81 15.00 -8.51 -12.45
C ALA A 81 15.51 -7.38 -13.36
N ASN A 82 14.96 -7.31 -14.57
CA ASN A 82 15.11 -6.18 -15.47
C ASN A 82 13.87 -5.27 -15.35
N ILE A 83 14.08 -4.02 -14.99
CA ILE A 83 13.01 -3.05 -14.72
C ILE A 83 13.00 -2.00 -15.82
N SER A 84 11.81 -1.60 -16.24
CA SER A 84 11.59 -0.48 -17.14
C SER A 84 10.53 0.46 -16.59
N THR A 85 10.84 1.75 -16.49
CA THR A 85 9.88 2.77 -16.06
C THR A 85 8.99 3.18 -17.23
N LEU A 86 7.67 3.17 -17.00
CA LEU A 86 6.67 3.48 -18.04
C LEU A 86 6.24 4.94 -18.00
N TYR A 87 5.72 5.37 -16.86
CA TYR A 87 5.07 6.68 -16.69
C TYR A 87 5.81 7.48 -15.61
N THR A 88 6.45 8.57 -16.00
CA THR A 88 7.12 9.54 -15.11
C THR A 88 6.52 10.92 -15.35
N THR A 89 5.92 11.52 -14.34
CA THR A 89 5.28 12.84 -14.48
C THR A 89 6.26 14.01 -14.53
N ASN A 90 7.51 13.82 -14.07
CA ASN A 90 8.41 14.94 -13.72
C ASN A 90 9.76 14.94 -14.46
N GLY A 91 9.83 14.40 -15.69
CA GLY A 91 11.03 14.54 -16.54
C GLY A 91 12.32 13.83 -16.06
N ASN A 92 12.26 13.08 -14.96
CA ASN A 92 13.37 12.24 -14.49
C ASN A 92 13.57 11.00 -15.39
N PRO A 93 14.80 10.45 -15.46
CA PRO A 93 15.16 9.48 -16.48
C PRO A 93 14.31 8.21 -16.40
N LYS A 94 13.79 7.80 -17.57
CA LYS A 94 13.27 6.46 -17.76
C LYS A 94 14.41 5.49 -17.49
N TYR A 95 14.26 4.68 -16.46
CA TYR A 95 15.19 3.60 -16.20
C TYR A 95 14.79 2.39 -17.04
N ALA A 96 15.78 1.73 -17.63
CA ALA A 96 15.64 0.46 -18.34
C ALA A 96 16.92 -0.35 -18.12
N GLY A 97 16.87 -1.37 -17.27
CA GLY A 97 18.06 -2.15 -16.92
C GLY A 97 17.88 -3.11 -15.76
N ILE A 98 18.97 -3.78 -15.39
CA ILE A 98 19.03 -4.73 -14.27
C ILE A 98 19.01 -3.95 -12.95
N PHE A 99 18.07 -4.24 -12.05
CA PHE A 99 17.81 -3.47 -10.83
C PHE A 99 19.04 -3.08 -10.00
N THR A 100 20.11 -3.89 -10.01
CA THR A 100 21.38 -3.57 -9.33
C THR A 100 22.09 -2.31 -9.85
N THR A 101 21.80 -1.86 -11.07
CA THR A 101 22.35 -0.63 -11.65
C THR A 101 21.49 0.60 -11.38
N TYR A 102 20.35 0.41 -10.71
CA TYR A 102 19.42 1.48 -10.41
C TYR A 102 19.98 2.37 -9.29
N PRO A 103 20.29 3.66 -9.55
CA PRO A 103 20.86 4.52 -8.52
C PRO A 103 19.89 4.62 -7.34
N GLN A 104 20.41 4.54 -6.10
CA GLN A 104 19.58 4.67 -4.90
C GLN A 104 18.73 5.95 -4.90
N SER A 105 19.22 7.01 -5.53
CA SER A 105 18.52 8.30 -5.69
C SER A 105 17.32 8.26 -6.63
N GLN A 106 17.20 7.23 -7.48
CA GLN A 106 16.07 7.05 -8.38
C GLN A 106 15.05 6.03 -7.83
N ILE A 107 15.44 5.17 -6.88
CA ILE A 107 14.55 4.21 -6.22
C ILE A 107 13.35 4.94 -5.59
N GLY A 108 12.14 4.60 -6.02
CA GLY A 108 10.90 5.23 -5.54
C GLY A 108 10.48 6.51 -6.27
N SER A 109 11.28 7.00 -7.22
CA SER A 109 10.87 8.11 -8.12
C SER A 109 9.98 7.63 -9.26
N ASN A 110 10.02 6.33 -9.54
CA ASN A 110 9.37 5.69 -10.67
C ASN A 110 8.08 5.01 -10.22
N LYS A 111 6.98 5.48 -10.81
CA LYS A 111 5.64 5.21 -10.29
C LYS A 111 5.03 3.98 -10.94
N ALA A 112 5.12 3.95 -12.27
CA ALA A 112 4.77 2.81 -13.07
C ALA A 112 6.02 2.08 -13.54
N GLU A 113 6.20 0.86 -13.05
CA GLU A 113 7.34 0.02 -13.35
C GLU A 113 6.87 -1.30 -13.98
N LYS A 114 7.51 -1.63 -15.09
CA LYS A 114 7.44 -2.94 -15.73
C LYS A 114 8.63 -3.76 -15.25
N VAL A 115 8.38 -5.00 -14.88
CA VAL A 115 9.41 -5.93 -14.42
C VAL A 115 9.44 -7.12 -15.36
N PHE A 116 10.63 -7.49 -15.81
CA PHE A 116 10.89 -8.74 -16.50
C PHE A 116 11.77 -9.64 -15.62
N ARG A 117 11.26 -10.83 -15.29
CA ARG A 117 11.95 -11.82 -14.45
C ARG A 117 11.52 -13.21 -14.86
N ASN A 118 12.46 -14.14 -15.01
CA ASN A 118 12.20 -15.57 -15.30
C ASN A 118 11.24 -15.78 -16.50
N GLY A 119 11.37 -14.96 -17.55
CA GLY A 119 10.50 -15.03 -18.73
C GLY A 119 9.08 -14.48 -18.53
N MET A 120 8.77 -13.93 -17.36
CA MET A 120 7.49 -13.29 -17.05
C MET A 120 7.60 -11.77 -17.17
N VAL A 121 6.51 -11.14 -17.61
CA VAL A 121 6.35 -9.68 -17.61
C VAL A 121 5.35 -9.31 -16.53
N GLY A 122 5.73 -8.41 -15.62
CA GLY A 122 4.84 -7.91 -14.58
C GLY A 122 4.78 -6.39 -14.52
N TYR A 123 3.71 -5.90 -13.92
CA TYR A 123 3.48 -4.48 -13.68
C TYR A 123 3.20 -4.26 -12.19
N LYS A 124 3.90 -3.28 -11.61
CA LYS A 124 3.78 -2.90 -10.20
C LYS A 124 2.38 -2.37 -9.89
N PHE A 125 1.85 -2.60 -8.70
CA PHE A 125 0.71 -1.80 -8.22
C PHE A 125 1.08 -0.32 -8.07
N ALA A 126 0.08 0.56 -7.99
CA ALA A 126 0.37 2.00 -7.91
C ALA A 126 0.85 2.46 -6.52
N ASN A 127 0.81 1.62 -5.49
CA ASN A 127 1.35 1.89 -4.15
C ASN A 127 2.17 0.70 -3.66
N ASP A 128 3.00 0.96 -2.66
CA ASP A 128 3.76 -0.06 -1.95
C ASP A 128 2.87 -1.05 -1.19
N THR A 129 3.43 -2.22 -0.89
CA THR A 129 2.70 -3.33 -0.25
C THR A 129 2.08 -2.95 1.09
N ARG A 130 2.76 -2.10 1.86
CA ARG A 130 2.25 -1.64 3.15
C ARG A 130 0.95 -0.85 3.02
N ASP A 131 0.89 0.06 2.07
CA ASP A 131 -0.20 1.01 1.94
C ASP A 131 -1.51 0.32 1.58
N TYR A 132 -1.49 -0.47 0.50
CA TYR A 132 -2.69 -1.21 0.12
C TYR A 132 -3.03 -2.33 1.10
N ALA A 133 -2.05 -2.87 1.83
CA ALA A 133 -2.32 -3.79 2.93
C ALA A 133 -3.01 -3.12 4.12
N ILE A 134 -2.98 -1.80 4.25
CA ILE A 134 -3.80 -1.06 5.22
C ILE A 134 -5.16 -0.71 4.58
N TYR A 135 -5.15 -0.10 3.39
CA TYR A 135 -6.36 0.44 2.78
C TYR A 135 -7.40 -0.62 2.41
N LEU A 136 -6.97 -1.79 1.91
CA LEU A 136 -7.92 -2.85 1.54
C LEU A 136 -8.58 -3.45 2.79
N PRO A 137 -7.85 -3.89 3.83
CA PRO A 137 -8.46 -4.41 5.06
C PRO A 137 -9.25 -3.36 5.83
N TRP A 138 -8.86 -2.08 5.77
CA TRP A 138 -9.67 -0.98 6.32
C TRP A 138 -11.05 -0.92 5.64
N MET A 139 -11.07 -0.88 4.30
CA MET A 139 -12.31 -0.89 3.53
C MET A 139 -13.16 -2.12 3.83
N LEU A 140 -12.55 -3.31 3.85
CA LEU A 140 -13.24 -4.57 4.11
C LEU A 140 -13.81 -4.64 5.53
N ALA A 141 -13.05 -4.20 6.54
CA ALA A 141 -13.53 -4.16 7.91
C ALA A 141 -14.68 -3.16 8.07
N MET A 142 -14.64 -1.99 7.43
CA MET A 142 -15.77 -1.07 7.41
C MET A 142 -17.00 -1.70 6.73
N PHE A 143 -16.81 -2.32 5.57
CA PHE A 143 -17.89 -3.00 4.84
C PHE A 143 -18.53 -4.12 5.66
N ALA A 144 -17.71 -4.94 6.35
CA ALA A 144 -18.17 -6.06 7.17
C ALA A 144 -18.81 -5.60 8.50
N TYR A 145 -18.40 -4.45 9.03
CA TYR A 145 -18.82 -3.93 10.33
C TYR A 145 -20.35 -3.99 10.59
N PRO A 146 -21.23 -3.46 9.72
CA PRO A 146 -22.67 -3.49 9.99
C PRO A 146 -23.28 -4.89 10.05
N PHE A 147 -22.63 -5.89 9.45
CA PHE A 147 -23.08 -7.29 9.48
C PHE A 147 -22.61 -8.01 10.76
N VAL A 148 -21.50 -7.57 11.35
CA VAL A 148 -20.92 -8.18 12.56
C VAL A 148 -21.37 -7.47 13.84
N PHE A 149 -21.42 -6.14 13.83
CA PHE A 149 -21.66 -5.31 15.03
C PHE A 149 -22.93 -4.45 14.97
N GLY A 150 -23.62 -4.43 13.82
CA GLY A 150 -24.79 -3.59 13.58
C GLY A 150 -24.45 -2.17 13.10
N LYS A 151 -25.42 -1.53 12.45
CA LYS A 151 -25.23 -0.26 11.69
C LYS A 151 -25.03 0.98 12.56
N GLY A 152 -25.53 0.99 13.80
CA GLY A 152 -25.68 2.21 14.61
C GLY A 152 -24.80 2.30 15.86
N ARG A 153 -23.83 1.39 16.04
CA ARG A 153 -23.00 1.38 17.25
C ARG A 153 -22.13 2.64 17.28
N LYS A 154 -22.21 3.41 18.37
CA LYS A 154 -21.40 4.62 18.65
C LYS A 154 -20.29 4.37 19.66
N GLU A 155 -20.42 3.32 20.46
CA GLU A 155 -19.40 2.92 21.43
C GLU A 155 -18.17 2.38 20.72
N MET A 156 -17.03 3.01 20.96
CA MET A 156 -15.74 2.55 20.45
C MET A 156 -15.26 1.37 21.29
N PRO A 157 -14.62 0.35 20.67
CA PRO A 157 -13.90 -0.66 21.44
C PRO A 157 -12.79 -0.02 22.29
N HIS A 158 -12.42 -0.67 23.39
CA HIS A 158 -11.39 -0.14 24.30
C HIS A 158 -10.08 0.16 23.53
N TRP A 159 -9.50 1.34 23.71
CA TRP A 159 -8.36 1.85 22.93
C TRP A 159 -7.13 0.91 22.94
N ALA A 160 -6.97 0.11 24.00
CA ALA A 160 -5.88 -0.87 24.09
C ALA A 160 -5.89 -1.89 22.95
N TRP A 161 -7.06 -2.30 22.43
CA TRP A 161 -7.12 -3.21 21.28
C TRP A 161 -6.57 -2.58 20.00
N PHE A 162 -6.85 -1.29 19.80
CA PHE A 162 -6.24 -0.52 18.71
C PHE A 162 -4.73 -0.42 18.87
N ALA A 163 -4.25 -0.09 20.07
CA ALA A 163 -2.81 -0.02 20.35
C ALA A 163 -2.12 -1.36 20.06
N VAL A 164 -2.69 -2.48 20.54
CA VAL A 164 -2.18 -3.83 20.30
C VAL A 164 -2.13 -4.15 18.80
N ALA A 165 -3.15 -3.78 18.04
CA ALA A 165 -3.18 -4.00 16.59
C ALA A 165 -2.13 -3.17 15.83
N LEU A 166 -1.73 -2.01 16.35
CA LEU A 166 -0.69 -1.18 15.75
C LEU A 166 0.74 -1.62 16.09
N ILE A 167 0.95 -2.35 17.19
CA ILE A 167 2.29 -2.77 17.63
C ILE A 167 3.09 -3.47 16.50
N PRO A 168 2.56 -4.47 15.78
CA PRO A 168 3.32 -5.14 14.72
C PRO A 168 3.74 -4.20 13.59
N LEU A 169 2.84 -3.31 13.16
CA LEU A 169 3.13 -2.30 12.13
C LEU A 169 4.17 -1.28 12.62
N ALA A 170 4.06 -0.86 13.88
CA ALA A 170 4.99 0.08 14.49
C ALA A 170 6.39 -0.53 14.63
N ILE A 171 6.51 -1.80 15.05
CA ILE A 171 7.79 -2.50 15.12
C ILE A 171 8.41 -2.64 13.72
N ASP A 172 7.62 -3.05 12.72
CA ASP A 172 8.09 -3.18 11.33
C ASP A 172 8.58 -1.83 10.76
N GLY A 173 7.80 -0.76 10.94
CA GLY A 173 8.17 0.58 10.48
C GLY A 173 9.38 1.16 11.24
N PHE A 174 9.43 0.97 12.57
CA PHE A 174 10.50 1.49 13.42
C PHE A 174 11.84 0.80 13.14
N THR A 175 11.83 -0.53 12.97
CA THR A 175 13.04 -1.29 12.61
C THR A 175 13.59 -0.88 11.24
N GLN A 176 12.73 -0.61 10.26
CA GLN A 176 13.14 -0.06 8.95
C GLN A 176 13.68 1.37 9.05
N LEU A 177 13.06 2.24 9.86
CA LEU A 177 13.54 3.60 10.06
C LEU A 177 14.92 3.60 10.73
N LEU A 178 15.11 2.78 11.76
CA LEU A 178 16.41 2.59 12.41
C LEU A 178 17.44 2.01 11.44
N ALA A 179 17.06 1.07 10.56
CA ALA A 179 17.94 0.55 9.52
C ALA A 179 18.46 1.67 8.61
N GLY A 180 17.58 2.55 8.15
CA GLY A 180 17.94 3.70 7.32
C GLY A 180 18.82 4.72 8.05
N MET A 181 18.55 4.98 9.33
CA MET A 181 19.32 5.93 10.14
C MET A 181 20.71 5.41 10.52
N LEU A 182 20.80 4.14 10.94
CA LEU A 182 22.03 3.51 11.42
C LEU A 182 22.89 2.94 10.28
N GLY A 183 22.31 2.71 9.09
CA GLY A 183 23.03 2.30 7.87
C GLY A 183 23.90 3.40 7.22
N SER A 184 24.08 4.54 7.89
CA SER A 184 25.00 5.61 7.48
C SER A 184 26.47 5.13 7.48
N PRO A 185 27.34 5.62 6.57
CA PRO A 185 28.76 5.20 6.44
C PRO A 185 29.58 5.16 7.73
N VAL A 186 29.14 5.90 8.77
CA VAL A 186 29.79 5.99 10.08
C VAL A 186 29.77 4.66 10.85
N TYR A 187 28.81 3.77 10.60
CA TYR A 187 28.60 2.54 11.40
C TYR A 187 28.85 1.22 10.66
N TYR A 188 29.42 1.28 9.45
CA TYR A 188 29.62 0.12 8.56
C TYR A 188 30.32 -1.08 9.23
N TRP A 189 31.21 -0.84 10.19
CA TRP A 189 32.03 -1.85 10.86
C TRP A 189 31.34 -2.59 12.01
N LEU A 190 30.27 -2.02 12.59
CA LEU A 190 29.53 -2.63 13.70
C LEU A 190 28.39 -3.54 13.21
N TYR A 191 28.14 -3.58 11.90
CA TYR A 191 26.83 -3.88 11.34
C TYR A 191 26.82 -4.97 10.25
N TYR A 192 27.93 -5.68 10.07
CA TYR A 192 28.08 -6.67 9.00
C TYR A 192 27.22 -7.96 9.15
N PRO A 193 26.79 -8.41 10.34
CA PRO A 193 25.83 -9.52 10.44
C PRO A 193 24.36 -9.08 10.56
N PHE A 194 24.09 -7.80 10.80
CA PHE A 194 22.74 -7.23 10.97
C PHE A 194 22.48 -6.14 9.93
N SER A 195 22.62 -6.43 8.64
CA SER A 195 21.94 -5.62 7.64
C SER A 195 20.45 -5.69 7.97
N LEU A 196 19.92 -4.68 8.68
CA LEU A 196 18.50 -4.65 9.05
C LEU A 196 17.71 -4.72 7.75
N GLN A 197 17.24 -5.92 7.50
CA GLN A 197 16.68 -6.35 6.24
C GLN A 197 15.35 -5.63 6.10
N GLU A 198 15.17 -4.95 4.97
CA GLU A 198 13.84 -4.50 4.55
C GLU A 198 12.86 -5.66 4.72
N SER A 199 11.74 -5.44 5.40
CA SER A 199 10.81 -6.54 5.68
C SER A 199 10.33 -7.17 4.39
N THR A 200 9.90 -8.44 4.44
CA THR A 200 9.31 -9.06 3.27
C THR A 200 7.96 -8.43 2.99
N ASN A 201 7.53 -8.44 1.73
CA ASN A 201 6.19 -7.95 1.37
C ASN A 201 5.10 -8.72 2.11
N LEU A 202 5.31 -10.01 2.40
CA LEU A 202 4.41 -10.78 3.26
C LEU A 202 4.27 -10.19 4.67
N ILE A 203 5.38 -9.84 5.32
CA ILE A 203 5.35 -9.21 6.65
C ILE A 203 4.63 -7.86 6.57
N ARG A 204 4.96 -7.03 5.58
CA ARG A 204 4.27 -5.73 5.35
C ARG A 204 2.77 -5.92 5.16
N TRP A 205 2.39 -6.97 4.43
CA TRP A 205 1.00 -7.27 4.17
C TRP A 205 0.26 -7.68 5.44
N VAL A 206 0.84 -8.58 6.24
CA VAL A 206 0.23 -9.06 7.49
C VAL A 206 0.12 -7.93 8.52
N THR A 207 1.19 -7.18 8.75
CA THR A 207 1.18 -6.09 9.74
C THR A 207 0.27 -4.93 9.30
N GLY A 208 0.30 -4.59 8.01
CA GLY A 208 -0.63 -3.64 7.40
C GLY A 208 -2.09 -4.08 7.53
N ALA A 209 -2.38 -5.36 7.29
CA ALA A 209 -3.75 -5.88 7.34
C ALA A 209 -4.35 -5.88 8.74
N ILE A 210 -3.55 -6.20 9.76
CA ILE A 210 -3.98 -6.12 11.16
C ILE A 210 -4.32 -4.67 11.52
N ALA A 211 -3.43 -3.73 11.18
CA ALA A 211 -3.63 -2.31 11.44
C ALA A 211 -4.85 -1.74 10.66
N GLY A 212 -4.96 -2.08 9.37
CA GLY A 212 -6.07 -1.68 8.51
C GLY A 212 -7.41 -2.20 9.01
N ALA A 213 -7.50 -3.47 9.36
CA ALA A 213 -8.72 -4.05 9.93
C ALA A 213 -9.12 -3.35 11.23
N ALA A 214 -8.16 -3.08 12.12
CA ALA A 214 -8.41 -2.30 13.33
C ALA A 214 -8.90 -0.89 13.01
N LEU A 215 -8.28 -0.18 12.06
CA LEU A 215 -8.75 1.13 11.60
C LEU A 215 -10.21 1.06 11.15
N GLY A 216 -10.61 0.04 10.39
CA GLY A 216 -12.00 -0.12 9.96
C GLY A 216 -12.98 -0.32 11.10
N VAL A 217 -12.64 -1.18 12.07
CA VAL A 217 -13.49 -1.41 13.25
C VAL A 217 -13.66 -0.14 14.08
N TYR A 218 -12.64 0.70 14.18
CA TYR A 218 -12.70 1.95 14.96
C TYR A 218 -13.31 3.12 14.18
N THR A 219 -13.17 3.13 12.85
CA THR A 219 -13.68 4.22 12.01
C THR A 219 -15.21 4.29 12.05
N VAL A 220 -15.91 3.16 11.95
CA VAL A 220 -17.39 3.17 11.91
C VAL A 220 -18.04 3.81 13.14
N PRO A 221 -17.74 3.37 14.39
CA PRO A 221 -18.33 4.01 15.58
C PRO A 221 -17.92 5.48 15.73
N MET A 222 -16.71 5.84 15.29
CA MET A 222 -16.25 7.23 15.26
C MET A 222 -17.10 8.09 14.29
N LEU A 223 -17.36 7.61 13.07
CA LEU A 223 -18.23 8.30 12.10
C LEU A 223 -19.68 8.42 12.61
N ASN A 224 -20.19 7.37 13.27
CA ASN A 224 -21.51 7.38 13.89
C ASN A 224 -21.57 8.37 15.06
N GLY A 225 -20.49 8.52 15.84
CA GLY A 225 -20.37 9.49 16.93
C GLY A 225 -20.38 10.94 16.44
N PHE A 226 -19.61 11.25 15.39
CA PHE A 226 -19.60 12.60 14.80
C PHE A 226 -20.95 13.02 14.23
N SER A 227 -21.70 12.07 13.68
CA SER A 227 -23.01 12.36 13.09
C SER A 227 -24.12 12.48 14.15
N GLY A 228 -23.86 12.06 15.39
CA GLY A 228 -24.84 11.95 16.47
C GLY A 228 -25.13 13.22 17.27
N ASN A 229 -24.56 14.38 16.96
CA ASN A 229 -24.72 15.57 17.78
C ASN A 229 -25.71 16.58 17.17
N LYS A 230 -26.99 16.45 17.53
CA LYS A 230 -27.97 17.54 17.79
C LYS A 230 -29.35 16.99 18.12
N LYS A 231 -29.55 16.39 19.30
CA LYS A 231 -30.83 16.47 20.03
C LYS A 231 -30.60 16.38 21.54
N GLY A 232 -30.90 17.46 22.23
CA GLY A 232 -31.29 17.42 23.65
C GLY A 232 -30.22 17.76 24.67
N GLY A 233 -29.78 19.01 24.71
CA GLY A 233 -29.37 19.65 25.96
C GLY A 233 -30.44 20.69 26.30
N ARG A 234 -31.26 20.39 27.31
CA ARG A 234 -32.14 21.36 27.98
C ARG A 234 -31.29 22.36 28.75
#